data_AF-A0ABD0ZCL6-F1
#
_entry.id   AF-A0ABD0ZCL6-F1
#
_cell.length_a   1.000
_cell.length_b   1.000
_cell.length_c   1.000
_cell.angle_alpha   90.00
_cell.angle_beta   90.00
_cell.angle_gamma   90.00
#
_symmetry.space_group_name_H-M   'P 1'
#
loop_
_entity.id
_entity.type
_entity.pdbx_description
1 polymer ?
#
loop_
_entity_poly.entity_id
_entity_poly.type
_entity_poly.pdbx_seq_one_letter_code
_entity_poly.pdbx_strand_id
1 'polypeptide(L)'
;MNRVETEDTFASLLELAANNDVEGVRLFIERDPSCVDEAGLWYGLQKGSKAMVNDQRTPLMVAAFYGSIDVIKLIVSLTDANVN
;
A
#
# COMPACT_ATOMS: atom_id res chain seq x y z
N MET A 1 -24.88 -2.66 4.66
CA MET A 1 -23.93 -3.78 4.54
C MET A 1 -23.15 -3.57 3.25
N ASN A 2 -21.82 -3.39 3.33
CA ASN A 2 -20.81 -3.51 2.23
C ASN A 2 -19.44 -2.87 2.59
N ARG A 3 -19.16 -2.56 3.87
CA ARG A 3 -17.85 -2.04 4.30
C ARG A 3 -16.77 -3.11 4.49
N VAL A 4 -17.17 -4.37 4.63
CA VAL A 4 -16.24 -5.46 4.95
C VAL A 4 -15.40 -5.83 3.72
N GLU A 5 -16.02 -5.98 2.55
CA GLU A 5 -15.33 -6.41 1.33
C GLU A 5 -14.23 -5.44 0.85
N THR A 6 -14.43 -4.14 1.06
CA THR A 6 -13.48 -3.10 0.63
C THR A 6 -12.28 -3.00 1.58
N GLU A 7 -12.49 -3.17 2.89
CA GLU A 7 -11.42 -3.17 3.89
C GLU A 7 -10.50 -4.39 3.71
N ASP A 8 -11.03 -5.59 3.43
CA ASP A 8 -10.24 -6.80 3.14
C ASP A 8 -9.44 -6.67 1.83
N THR A 9 -10.04 -6.06 0.80
CA THR A 9 -9.40 -5.86 -0.51
C THR A 9 -8.23 -4.88 -0.40
N PHE A 10 -8.38 -3.80 0.36
CA PHE A 10 -7.29 -2.83 0.57
C PHE A 10 -6.20 -3.37 1.49
N ALA A 11 -6.54 -4.14 2.53
CA ALA A 11 -5.56 -4.84 3.35
C ALA A 11 -4.66 -5.75 2.48
N SER A 12 -5.26 -6.45 1.51
CA SER A 12 -4.53 -7.28 0.54
C SER A 12 -3.52 -6.45 -0.27
N LEU A 13 -3.89 -5.25 -0.73
CA LEU A 13 -2.96 -4.34 -1.42
C LEU A 13 -1.76 -3.97 -0.55
N LEU A 14 -2.00 -3.66 0.72
CA LEU A 14 -0.92 -3.32 1.66
C LEU A 14 -0.01 -4.52 1.94
N GLU A 15 -0.56 -5.74 2.03
CA GLU A 15 0.22 -6.97 2.15
C GLU A 15 1.08 -7.24 0.91
N LEU A 16 0.53 -7.07 -0.29
CA LEU A 16 1.29 -7.20 -1.55
C LEU A 16 2.43 -6.18 -1.59
N ALA A 17 2.18 -4.94 -1.17
CA ALA A 17 3.21 -3.90 -1.06
C ALA A 17 4.30 -4.25 -0.04
N ALA A 18 3.94 -4.82 1.12
CA ALA A 18 4.90 -5.28 2.12
C ALA A 18 5.78 -6.45 1.63
N ASN A 19 5.24 -7.30 0.75
CA ASN A 19 5.94 -8.47 0.22
C ASN A 19 6.71 -8.21 -1.10
N ASN A 20 6.74 -6.96 -1.58
CA ASN A 20 7.34 -6.57 -2.87
C ASN A 20 6.70 -7.30 -4.08
N ASP A 21 5.41 -7.63 -4.01
CA ASP A 21 4.67 -8.27 -5.10
C ASP A 21 4.23 -7.24 -6.14
N VAL A 22 5.12 -6.97 -7.11
CA VAL A 22 4.93 -5.96 -8.14
C VAL A 22 3.72 -6.27 -9.04
N GLU A 23 3.53 -7.54 -9.39
CA GLU A 23 2.46 -7.95 -10.32
C GLU A 23 1.10 -7.87 -9.63
N GLY A 24 1.02 -8.31 -8.37
CA GLY A 24 -0.20 -8.15 -7.57
C GLY A 24 -0.58 -6.68 -7.40
N VAL A 25 0.39 -5.82 -7.06
CA VAL A 25 0.16 -4.38 -6.93
C VAL A 25 -0.26 -3.77 -8.27
N ARG A 26 0.40 -4.12 -9.38
CA ARG A 26 0.05 -3.64 -10.73
C ARG A 26 -1.40 -3.97 -11.08
N LEU A 27 -1.81 -5.23 -10.90
CA LEU A 27 -3.16 -5.68 -11.22
C LEU A 27 -4.22 -4.93 -10.39
N PHE A 28 -3.88 -4.59 -9.14
CA PHE A 28 -4.77 -3.83 -8.27
C PHE A 28 -4.93 -2.39 -8.77
N ILE A 29 -3.82 -1.73 -9.13
CA ILE A 29 -3.80 -0.37 -9.68
C ILE A 29 -4.52 -0.30 -11.03
N GLU A 30 -4.36 -1.31 -11.89
CA GLU A 30 -5.07 -1.37 -13.18
C GLU A 30 -6.59 -1.43 -13.01
N ARG A 31 -7.07 -2.02 -11.91
CA ARG A 31 -8.51 -2.06 -11.57
C ARG A 31 -8.98 -0.77 -10.93
N ASP A 32 -8.16 -0.17 -10.07
CA ASP A 32 -8.47 1.06 -9.37
C ASP A 32 -7.22 1.93 -9.17
N PRO A 33 -6.95 2.89 -10.06
CA PRO A 33 -5.74 3.72 -9.96
C PRO A 33 -5.71 4.63 -8.73
N SER A 34 -6.84 4.98 -8.09
CA SER A 34 -6.83 5.88 -6.94
C SER A 34 -6.27 5.23 -5.68
N CYS A 35 -6.23 3.89 -5.62
CA CYS A 35 -5.80 3.14 -4.45
C CYS A 35 -4.33 3.40 -4.05
N VAL A 36 -3.50 3.94 -4.95
CA VAL A 36 -2.07 4.23 -4.67
C VAL A 36 -1.88 5.35 -3.65
N ASP A 37 -2.81 6.32 -3.65
CA ASP A 37 -2.78 7.50 -2.77
C ASP A 37 -3.67 7.35 -1.54
N GLU A 38 -4.56 6.35 -1.55
CA GLU A 38 -5.46 6.06 -0.45
C GLU A 38 -4.71 5.47 0.75
N ALA A 39 -5.17 5.81 1.95
CA ALA A 39 -4.72 5.19 3.18
C ALA A 39 -5.76 4.17 3.64
N GLY A 40 -5.29 3.01 4.05
CA GLY A 40 -6.14 1.97 4.60
C GLY A 40 -5.54 1.34 5.83
N LEU A 41 -6.32 0.45 6.44
CA LEU A 41 -6.00 -0.13 7.72
C LEU A 41 -4.85 -1.14 7.59
N TRP A 42 -3.77 -0.88 8.30
CA TRP A 42 -2.59 -1.74 8.37
C TRP A 42 -2.33 -2.16 9.80
N TYR A 43 -2.33 -3.47 10.04
CA TYR A 43 -1.89 -4.02 11.31
C TYR A 43 -0.38 -4.31 11.26
N GLY A 44 0.40 -3.46 11.90
CA GLY A 44 1.86 -3.49 11.78
C GLY A 44 2.59 -3.04 13.04
N LEU A 45 3.91 -3.13 13.00
CA LEU A 45 4.76 -2.63 14.07
C LEU A 45 4.69 -1.11 14.14
N GLN A 46 4.40 -0.58 15.33
CA GLN A 46 4.45 0.84 15.57
C GLN A 46 5.90 1.35 15.44
N LYS A 47 6.10 2.43 14.68
CA LYS A 47 7.42 3.07 14.57
C LYS A 47 7.93 3.48 15.96
N GLY A 48 9.11 3.00 16.35
CA GLY A 48 9.74 3.32 17.63
C GLY A 48 9.29 2.47 18.82
N SER A 49 8.44 1.46 18.60
CA SER A 49 8.01 0.49 19.61
C SER A 49 7.95 -0.92 19.00
N LYS A 50 7.93 -1.96 19.83
CA LYS A 50 7.62 -3.33 19.39
C LYS A 50 6.12 -3.65 19.48
N ALA A 51 5.29 -2.67 19.83
CA ALA A 51 3.85 -2.83 19.88
C ALA A 51 3.27 -3.01 18.47
N MET A 52 2.32 -3.94 18.33
CA MET A 52 1.50 -4.05 17.13
C MET A 52 0.30 -3.12 17.25
N VAL A 53 0.09 -2.31 16.23
CA VAL A 53 -0.99 -1.32 16.19
C VAL A 53 -1.68 -1.35 14.85
N ASN A 54 -2.92 -0.89 14.87
CA ASN A 54 -3.73 -0.70 13.68
C ASN A 54 -3.60 0.76 13.25
N ASP A 55 -2.94 1.01 12.12
CA ASP A 55 -2.60 2.35 11.65
C ASP A 55 -3.11 2.55 10.21
N GLN A 56 -3.34 3.80 9.81
CA GLN A 56 -3.72 4.12 8.43
C GLN A 56 -2.45 4.32 7.60
N ARG A 57 -2.26 3.49 6.56
CA ARG A 57 -1.07 3.53 5.71
C ARG A 57 -1.44 3.48 4.24
N THR A 58 -0.69 4.23 3.44
CA THR A 58 -0.72 4.08 1.99
C THR A 58 0.17 2.93 1.54
N PRO A 59 -0.07 2.33 0.36
CA PRO A 59 0.80 1.29 -0.19
C PRO A 59 2.26 1.73 -0.27
N LEU A 60 2.51 3.00 -0.63
CA LEU A 60 3.87 3.56 -0.67
C LEU A 60 4.52 3.60 0.71
N MET A 61 3.79 3.98 1.77
CA MET A 61 4.31 3.99 3.14
C MET A 61 4.68 2.58 3.61
N VAL A 62 3.86 1.57 3.29
CA VAL A 62 4.13 0.17 3.65
C VAL A 62 5.33 -0.36 2.88
N ALA A 63 5.36 -0.19 1.56
CA ALA A 63 6.49 -0.59 0.73
C ALA A 63 7.81 0.03 1.19
N ALA A 64 7.81 1.33 1.54
CA ALA A 64 8.97 2.02 2.08
C ALA A 64 9.40 1.48 3.46
N PHE A 65 8.46 1.10 4.32
CA PHE A 65 8.76 0.55 5.64
C PHE A 65 9.43 -0.83 5.55
N TYR A 66 9.01 -1.68 4.61
CA TYR A 66 9.53 -3.04 4.42
C TYR A 66 10.71 -3.13 3.44
N GLY A 67 11.04 -2.05 2.72
CA GLY A 67 12.13 -2.04 1.75
C GLY A 67 11.75 -2.70 0.41
N SER A 68 10.48 -2.66 0.03
CA SER A 68 9.95 -3.21 -1.22
C SER A 68 10.26 -2.29 -2.41
N ILE A 69 11.53 -2.27 -2.81
CA ILE A 69 12.07 -1.28 -3.77
C ILE A 69 11.36 -1.31 -5.13
N ASP A 70 10.94 -2.48 -5.62
CA ASP A 70 10.34 -2.59 -6.95
C ASP A 70 8.90 -2.07 -6.96
N VAL A 71 8.15 -2.33 -5.89
CA VAL A 71 6.83 -1.72 -5.67
C VAL A 71 6.94 -0.20 -5.51
N ILE A 72 7.96 0.31 -4.78
CA ILE A 72 8.19 1.75 -4.67
C ILE A 72 8.41 2.37 -6.05
N LYS A 73 9.28 1.77 -6.88
CA LYS A 73 9.54 2.24 -8.24
C LYS A 73 8.27 2.25 -9.10
N LEU A 74 7.46 1.18 -9.00
CA LEU A 74 6.18 1.10 -9.71
C LEU A 74 5.27 2.27 -9.31
N ILE A 75 5.02 2.46 -8.01
CA ILE A 75 4.11 3.49 -7.50
C ILE A 75 4.62 4.89 -7.88
N VAL A 76 5.91 5.17 -7.69
CA VAL A 76 6.51 6.48 -8.04
C VAL A 76 6.46 6.75 -9.54
N SER A 77 6.58 5.72 -10.38
CA SER A 77 6.46 5.88 -11.85
C SER A 77 5.03 6.19 -12.31
N LEU A 78 4.04 5.88 -11.46
CA LEU A 78 2.62 6.13 -11.72
C LEU A 78 2.15 7.46 -11.15
N THR A 79 2.81 7.96 -10.11
CA THR A 79 2.56 9.31 -9.61
C THR A 79 3.07 10.28 -10.66
N ASP A 80 2.15 10.93 -11.38
CA ASP A 80 2.42 11.99 -12.36
C ASP A 80 2.89 13.25 -11.59
N ALA A 81 3.97 13.12 -10.84
CA ALA A 81 4.67 14.22 -10.22
C ALA A 81 5.31 15.01 -11.36
N ASN A 82 4.49 15.82 -12.03
CA ASN A 82 4.92 16.85 -12.94
C ASN A 82 5.77 17.85 -12.15
N VAL A 83 7.05 17.55 -12.04
CA VAL A 83 8.11 18.45 -11.57
C VAL A 83 8.49 19.38 -12.71
N ASN A 84 7.64 20.34 -13.02
CA ASN A 84 7.98 21.46 -13.91
C ASN A 84 7.48 22.78 -13.32
#